data_AF-A0A830CX03-F1
#
_entry.id   AF-A0A830CX03-F1
#
_cell.length_a   1.000
_cell.length_b   1.000
_cell.length_c   1.000
_cell.angle_alpha   90.00
_cell.angle_beta   90.00
_cell.angle_gamma   90.00
#
_symmetry.space_group_name_H-M   'P 1'
#
loop_
_entity.id
_entity.type
_entity.pdbx_description
1 polymer ?
#
loop_
_entity_poly.entity_id
_entity_poly.type
_entity_poly.pdbx_seq_one_letter_code
_entity_poly.pdbx_strand_id
1 'polypeptide(L)'
;MFLFGHLVWATGFMFLISWRGYWQELIETLTWAHERTPLANLIRWRDKPVALSIVQARLVGLAHSFVGYIFIYVALCTLAALLTCLLSRARSHQSLSDSAWPSRPTRLTLQKAKLSS
;
A
#
# COMPACT_ATOMS: atom_id res chain seq x y z
N MET A 1 -6.46 -0.39 1.33
CA MET A 1 -5.45 0.26 2.20
C MET A 1 -4.05 0.10 1.64
N PHE A 2 -3.53 -1.12 1.39
CA PHE A 2 -2.16 -1.33 0.93
C PHE A 2 -1.81 -0.69 -0.44
N LEU A 3 -2.54 -1.02 -1.52
CA LEU A 3 -2.32 -0.41 -2.85
C LEU A 3 -2.55 1.09 -2.85
N PHE A 4 -3.57 1.54 -2.11
CA PHE A 4 -3.88 2.96 -1.97
C PHE A 4 -2.73 3.72 -1.28
N GLY A 5 -2.14 3.15 -0.23
CA GLY A 5 -0.96 3.71 0.42
C GLY A 5 0.22 3.84 -0.53
N HIS A 6 0.46 2.85 -1.39
CA HIS A 6 1.51 2.92 -2.43
C HIS A 6 1.25 4.03 -3.45
N LEU A 7 -0.01 4.19 -3.90
CA LEU A 7 -0.37 5.26 -4.81
C LEU A 7 -0.06 6.64 -4.19
N VAL A 8 -0.55 6.88 -2.98
CA VAL A 8 -0.36 8.17 -2.28
C VAL A 8 1.13 8.44 -2.01
N TRP A 9 1.88 7.41 -1.63
CA TRP A 9 3.32 7.49 -1.42
C TRP A 9 4.07 7.81 -2.73
N ALA A 10 3.73 7.15 -3.83
CA ALA A 10 4.30 7.41 -5.15
C ALA A 10 4.00 8.85 -5.64
N THR A 11 2.78 9.33 -5.41
CA THR A 11 2.40 10.73 -5.71
C THR A 11 3.22 11.73 -4.87
N GLY A 12 3.57 11.40 -3.62
CA GLY A 12 4.47 12.20 -2.80
C GLY A 12 5.85 12.41 -3.42
N PHE A 13 6.42 11.37 -4.04
CA PHE A 13 7.70 11.49 -4.75
C PHE A 13 7.64 12.41 -5.95
N MET A 14 6.50 12.45 -6.66
CA MET A 14 6.33 13.38 -7.77
C MET A 14 6.64 14.81 -7.32
N PHE A 15 6.18 15.24 -6.15
CA PHE A 15 6.45 16.58 -5.61
C PHE A 15 7.82 16.76 -4.94
N LEU A 16 8.45 15.68 -4.46
CA LEU A 16 9.77 15.73 -3.84
C LEU A 16 10.92 15.73 -4.86
N ILE A 17 10.75 15.01 -5.98
CA ILE A 17 11.78 14.86 -7.01
C ILE A 17 11.64 15.95 -8.09
N SER A 18 10.41 16.27 -8.50
CA SER A 18 10.21 17.34 -9.49
C SER A 18 10.55 18.71 -8.91
N TRP A 19 10.97 19.62 -9.80
CA TRP A 19 11.30 21.01 -9.49
C TRP A 19 10.20 21.96 -9.96
N ARG A 20 10.12 23.16 -9.37
CA ARG A 20 9.11 24.18 -9.71
C ARG A 20 9.12 24.55 -11.21
N GLY A 21 10.30 24.64 -11.82
CA GLY A 21 10.47 25.07 -13.22
C GLY A 21 9.69 24.21 -14.21
N TYR A 22 9.78 22.89 -14.08
CA TYR A 22 9.05 21.95 -14.94
C TYR A 22 7.53 22.17 -14.90
N TRP A 23 6.98 22.33 -13.69
CA TRP A 23 5.54 22.56 -13.52
C TRP A 23 5.10 23.92 -14.03
N GLN A 24 5.96 24.94 -13.92
CA GLN A 24 5.65 26.27 -14.42
C GLN A 24 5.53 26.26 -15.95
N GLU A 25 6.47 25.64 -16.65
CA GLU A 25 6.43 25.49 -18.12
C GLU A 25 5.19 24.70 -18.57
N LEU A 26 4.84 23.64 -17.84
CA LEU A 26 3.63 22.85 -18.13
C LEU A 26 2.34 23.66 -17.94
N ILE A 27 2.23 24.45 -16.89
CA ILE A 27 1.03 25.26 -16.62
C ILE A 27 0.90 26.40 -17.64
N GLU A 28 2.01 26.98 -18.09
CA GLU A 28 2.02 28.02 -19.11
C GLU A 28 1.53 27.49 -20.47
N THR A 29 2.00 26.32 -20.89
CA THR A 29 1.53 25.67 -22.12
C THR A 29 0.06 25.26 -22.04
N LEU A 30 -0.41 24.80 -20.87
CA LEU A 30 -1.81 24.46 -20.65
C LEU A 30 -2.72 25.70 -20.67
N THR A 31 -2.27 26.81 -20.07
CA THR A 31 -3.00 28.08 -20.08
C THR A 31 -3.11 28.63 -21.50
N TRP A 32 -2.03 28.54 -22.28
CA TRP A 32 -2.03 28.89 -23.70
C TRP A 32 -3.05 28.04 -24.50
N ALA A 33 -3.10 26.73 -24.26
CA ALA A 33 -4.06 25.85 -24.92
C ALA A 33 -5.52 26.14 -24.53
N HIS A 34 -5.76 26.49 -23.26
CA HIS A 34 -7.08 26.87 -22.74
C HIS A 34 -7.63 28.11 -23.44
N GLU A 35 -6.82 29.15 -23.64
CA GLU A 35 -7.22 30.38 -24.34
C GLU A 35 -7.54 30.15 -25.82
N ARG A 36 -6.90 29.17 -26.45
CA ARG A 36 -7.13 28.81 -27.86
C ARG A 36 -8.33 27.89 -28.09
N THR A 37 -8.91 27.33 -27.03
CA THR A 37 -10.04 26.41 -27.13
C THR A 37 -11.36 27.19 -27.01
N PRO A 38 -12.19 27.27 -28.08
CA PRO A 38 -13.33 28.19 -28.14
C PRO A 38 -14.38 27.95 -27.06
N LEU A 39 -14.64 26.70 -26.67
CA LEU A 39 -15.58 26.37 -25.59
C LEU A 39 -14.99 26.63 -24.19
N ALA A 40 -13.69 26.36 -24.00
CA ALA A 40 -13.04 26.50 -22.71
C ALA A 40 -12.76 27.97 -22.36
N ASN A 41 -12.53 28.83 -23.37
CA ASN A 41 -12.30 30.27 -23.21
C ASN A 41 -13.51 31.04 -22.66
N LEU A 42 -14.72 30.44 -22.67
CA LEU A 42 -15.87 31.01 -21.95
C LEU A 42 -15.65 31.00 -20.43
N ILE A 43 -14.89 30.04 -19.92
CA ILE A 43 -14.55 29.91 -18.51
C ILE A 43 -13.16 30.53 -18.31
N ARG A 44 -13.15 31.76 -17.78
CA ARG A 44 -11.91 32.46 -17.46
C ARG A 44 -11.56 32.35 -15.98
N TRP A 45 -10.28 32.18 -15.73
CA TRP A 45 -9.71 32.17 -14.39
C TRP A 45 -9.68 33.60 -13.84
N ARG A 46 -10.02 33.77 -12.56
CA ARG A 46 -9.92 35.07 -11.87
C ARG A 46 -8.45 35.41 -11.59
N ASP A 47 -7.69 34.42 -11.16
CA ASP A 47 -6.27 34.53 -10.83
C ASP A 47 -5.45 33.69 -11.81
N LYS A 48 -4.21 34.12 -12.08
CA LYS A 48 -3.33 33.45 -13.05
C LYS A 48 -2.81 32.13 -12.43
N PRO A 49 -3.02 30.97 -13.07
CA PRO A 49 -2.55 29.70 -12.52
C PRO A 49 -1.03 29.67 -12.52
N VAL A 50 -0.44 29.36 -11.36
CA VAL A 50 1.02 29.29 -11.16
C VAL A 50 1.38 27.99 -10.44
N ALA A 51 2.59 27.49 -10.69
CA ALA A 51 3.10 26.34 -9.97
C ALA A 51 3.21 26.62 -8.46
N LEU A 52 3.06 25.58 -7.63
CA LEU A 52 3.22 25.67 -6.18
C LEU A 52 4.59 26.27 -5.82
N SER A 53 4.66 26.99 -4.69
CA SER A 53 5.93 27.48 -4.16
C SER A 53 6.86 26.32 -3.80
N ILE A 54 8.18 26.55 -3.80
CA ILE A 54 9.16 25.50 -3.50
C ILE A 54 8.90 24.90 -2.12
N VAL A 55 8.64 25.73 -1.11
CA VAL A 55 8.35 25.29 0.27
C VAL A 55 7.01 24.54 0.31
N GLN A 56 5.99 25.03 -0.39
CA GLN A 56 4.68 24.37 -0.46
C GLN A 56 4.77 23.00 -1.12
N ALA A 57 5.45 22.89 -2.26
CA ALA A 57 5.61 21.62 -2.97
C ALA A 57 6.34 20.57 -2.12
N ARG A 58 7.38 20.98 -1.38
CA ARG A 58 8.08 20.08 -0.45
C ARG A 58 7.19 19.66 0.72
N LEU A 59 6.42 20.58 1.30
CA LEU A 59 5.48 20.27 2.37
C LEU A 59 4.38 19.30 1.90
N VAL A 60 3.79 19.55 0.72
CA VAL A 60 2.77 18.67 0.12
C VAL A 60 3.34 17.29 -0.18
N GLY A 61 4.57 17.24 -0.73
CA GLY A 61 5.28 15.99 -0.99
C GLY A 61 5.57 15.20 0.28
N LEU A 62 6.03 15.86 1.35
CA LEU A 62 6.25 15.23 2.65
C LEU A 62 4.95 14.71 3.25
N ALA A 63 3.86 15.49 3.20
CA ALA A 63 2.56 15.07 3.71
C ALA A 63 2.05 13.82 3.00
N HIS A 64 2.12 13.78 1.66
CA HIS A 64 1.73 12.62 0.87
C HIS A 64 2.60 11.39 1.18
N SER A 65 3.92 11.55 1.22
CA SER A 65 4.83 10.45 1.56
C SER A 65 4.58 9.91 2.97
N PHE A 66 4.32 10.79 3.95
CA PHE A 66 4.06 10.38 5.32
C PHE A 66 2.73 9.64 5.47
N VAL A 67 1.65 10.18 4.88
CA VAL A 67 0.32 9.56 4.90
C VAL A 67 0.33 8.22 4.16
N GLY A 68 0.96 8.17 2.98
CA GLY A 68 1.13 6.94 2.21
C GLY A 68 1.89 5.86 2.99
N TYR A 69 2.97 6.24 3.67
CA TYR A 69 3.75 5.34 4.53
C TYR A 69 2.91 4.76 5.67
N ILE A 70 2.12 5.58 6.36
CA ILE A 70 1.20 5.13 7.41
C ILE A 70 0.21 4.11 6.86
N PHE A 71 -0.42 4.39 5.71
CA PHE A 71 -1.40 3.47 5.12
C PHE A 71 -0.79 2.10 4.75
N ILE A 72 0.43 2.09 4.22
CA ILE A 72 1.15 0.84 3.92
C ILE A 72 1.44 0.07 5.20
N TYR A 73 1.95 0.76 6.22
CA TYR A 73 2.32 0.16 7.49
C TYR A 73 1.10 -0.44 8.21
N VAL A 74 0.00 0.31 8.32
CA VAL A 74 -1.24 -0.16 8.94
C VAL A 74 -1.80 -1.39 8.21
N ALA A 75 -1.76 -1.39 6.88
CA ALA A 75 -2.23 -2.52 6.09
C ALA A 75 -1.37 -3.78 6.32
N LEU A 76 -0.05 -3.64 6.36
CA LEU A 76 0.86 -4.75 6.66
C LEU A 76 0.70 -5.26 8.09
N CYS A 77 0.58 -4.37 9.07
CA CYS A 77 0.35 -4.75 10.47
C CYS A 77 -0.98 -5.50 10.64
N THR A 78 -2.05 -5.02 10.00
CA THR A 78 -3.36 -5.67 10.08
C THR A 78 -3.34 -7.06 9.43
N LEU A 79 -2.69 -7.18 8.26
CA LEU A 79 -2.52 -8.47 7.59
C LEU A 79 -1.70 -9.45 8.43
N ALA A 80 -0.58 -8.99 9.01
CA ALA A 80 0.27 -9.81 9.86
C ALA A 80 -0.47 -10.29 11.11
N ALA A 81 -1.19 -9.40 11.80
CA ALA A 81 -1.99 -9.76 12.97
C ALA A 81 -3.08 -10.79 12.63
N LEU A 82 -3.76 -10.61 11.49
CA LEU A 82 -4.75 -11.56 11.00
C LEU A 82 -4.12 -12.92 10.68
N LEU A 83 -2.97 -12.93 10.00
CA LEU A 83 -2.24 -14.16 9.68
C LEU A 83 -1.78 -14.89 10.95
N THR A 84 -1.21 -14.19 11.94
CA THR A 84 -0.83 -14.77 13.23
C THR A 84 -2.03 -15.38 13.95
N CYS A 85 -3.18 -14.68 13.95
CA CYS A 85 -4.42 -15.17 14.53
C CYS A 85 -4.94 -16.43 13.82
N LEU A 86 -4.93 -16.44 12.48
CA LEU A 86 -5.36 -17.59 11.68
C LEU A 86 -4.43 -18.79 11.86
N LEU A 87 -3.11 -18.59 11.89
CA LEU A 87 -2.13 -19.65 12.14
C LEU A 87 -2.25 -20.21 13.56
N SER A 88 -2.52 -19.35 14.55
CA SER A 88 -2.81 -19.78 15.92
C SER A 88 -4.07 -20.66 15.97
N ARG A 89 -5.15 -20.25 15.27
CA ARG A 89 -6.39 -21.02 15.17
C ARG A 89 -6.25 -22.33 14.40
N ALA A 90 -5.49 -22.35 13.32
CA ALA A 90 -5.24 -23.58 12.56
C ALA A 90 -4.44 -24.59 13.39
N ARG A 91 -3.45 -24.12 14.16
CA ARG A 91 -2.66 -24.95 15.08
C ARG A 91 -3.51 -25.53 16.20
N SER A 92 -4.43 -24.75 16.78
CA SER A 92 -5.31 -25.26 17.85
C SER A 92 -6.26 -26.34 17.33
N HIS A 93 -6.76 -26.20 16.10
CA HIS A 93 -7.61 -27.22 15.48
C HIS A 93 -6.86 -28.53 15.20
N GLN A 94 -5.60 -28.47 14.73
CA GLN A 94 -4.77 -29.66 14.53
C GLN A 94 -4.48 -30.39 15.85
N SER A 95 -4.18 -29.64 16.91
CA SER A 95 -3.96 -30.22 18.24
C SER A 95 -5.19 -30.96 18.79
N LEU A 96 -6.40 -30.45 18.49
CA LEU A 96 -7.66 -31.10 18.85
C LEU A 96 -7.91 -32.36 18.02
N SER A 97 -7.62 -32.37 16.71
CA SER A 97 -7.76 -33.58 15.89
C SER A 97 -6.76 -34.68 16.28
N ASP A 98 -5.53 -34.31 16.63
CA ASP A 98 -4.48 -35.26 17.01
C ASP A 98 -4.75 -35.92 18.37
N SER A 99 -5.49 -35.25 19.25
CA SER A 99 -5.93 -35.82 20.53
C SER A 99 -7.22 -36.63 20.43
N ALA A 100 -8.05 -36.38 19.40
CA ALA A 100 -9.30 -37.10 19.17
C ALA A 100 -9.12 -38.46 18.47
N TRP A 101 -7.99 -38.71 17.80
CA TRP A 101 -7.68 -39.99 17.19
C TRP A 101 -6.44 -40.62 17.83
N PRO A 102 -6.50 -41.83 18.43
CA PRO A 102 -5.31 -42.47 18.96
C PRO A 102 -4.32 -42.70 17.81
N SER A 103 -3.12 -42.17 17.96
CA SER A 103 -2.03 -42.21 17.00
C SER A 103 -1.95 -43.58 16.32
N ARG A 104 -2.00 -43.63 14.98
CA ARG A 104 -1.70 -44.87 14.26
C ARG A 104 -0.33 -45.37 14.75
N PRO A 105 -0.18 -46.67 15.05
CA PRO A 105 1.07 -47.21 15.54
C PRO A 105 2.19 -46.83 14.59
N THR A 106 3.20 -46.13 15.11
CA THR A 106 4.38 -45.74 14.35
C THR A 106 5.08 -47.01 13.85
N ARG A 107 5.77 -46.93 12.71
CA ARG A 107 6.43 -48.09 12.07
C ARG A 107 7.32 -48.90 13.06
N LEU A 108 7.87 -48.22 14.06
CA LEU A 108 8.64 -48.79 15.18
C LEU A 108 7.82 -49.71 16.11
N THR A 109 6.56 -49.39 16.42
CA THR A 109 5.70 -50.25 17.24
C THR A 109 5.21 -51.46 16.44
N LEU A 110 4.96 -51.29 15.14
CA LEU A 110 4.65 -52.40 14.23
C LEU A 110 5.83 -53.35 14.01
N GLN A 111 7.07 -52.85 13.92
CA GLN A 111 8.26 -53.70 13.84
C GLN A 111 8.52 -54.46 15.14
N LYS A 112 8.34 -53.82 16.32
CA LYS A 112 8.46 -54.51 17.61
C LYS A 112 7.40 -55.61 17.78
N ALA A 113 6.17 -55.39 17.32
CA ALA A 113 5.12 -56.40 17.36
C ALA A 113 5.42 -57.60 16.44
N LYS A 114 6.03 -57.37 15.27
CA LYS A 114 6.38 -58.43 14.30
C LYS A 114 7.59 -59.27 14.71
N LEU A 115 8.46 -58.75 15.58
CA LEU A 115 9.60 -59.48 16.16
C LEU A 115 9.23 -60.27 17.43
N SER A 116 7.99 -60.11 17.90
CA SER A 116 7.46 -60.74 19.13
C SER A 116 6.54 -61.94 18.85
N SER A 117 6.37 -62.35 17.59
CA SER A 117 5.65 -63.56 17.17
C SER A 117 6.60 -64.54 16.49
#